data_AF-A0A959V7A4-F1
#
_entry.id   AF-A0A959V7A4-F1
#
_cell.length_a   1.000
_cell.length_b   1.000
_cell.length_c   1.000
_cell.angle_alpha   90.00
_cell.angle_beta   90.00
_cell.angle_gamma   90.00
#
_symmetry.space_group_name_H-M   'P 1'
#
loop_
_entity.id
_entity.type
_entity.pdbx_description
1 polymer ?
#
loop_
_entity_poly.entity_id
_entity_poly.type
_entity_poly.pdbx_seq_one_letter_code
_entity_poly.pdbx_strand_id
1 'polypeptide(L)'
;SLDLVPSTRIGNRAFRNRGDLTFTDASQDWGLGSPVNSNGAAYADLDGDGDLDLVVNNLDEPAGIHENHADRLGNHHLRVRLRPMDGRTAWGAQVTVRTKSGEQYQELSPVRGYQGCVEPVLHFGLGSDDRVEEVIVDWPGRGALGTTRLTSPTVDTTLVVDQRSAVPYTAPPPPPPPLFRDTD
;
A
#
# COMPACT_ATOMS: atom_id res chain seq x y z
N SER A 1 -11.28 8.65 -41.69
CA SER A 1 -10.75 9.92 -41.15
C SER A 1 -11.40 10.09 -39.79
N LEU A 2 -10.62 9.95 -38.73
CA LEU A 2 -11.03 9.95 -37.33
C LEU A 2 -10.91 11.37 -36.75
N ASP A 3 -11.12 12.38 -37.59
CA ASP A 3 -10.72 13.78 -37.33
C ASP A 3 -11.87 14.67 -36.83
N LEU A 4 -12.93 14.09 -36.26
CA LEU A 4 -14.17 14.84 -35.93
C LEU A 4 -14.66 14.71 -34.49
N VAL A 5 -13.83 14.25 -33.56
CA VAL A 5 -14.13 14.39 -32.12
C VAL A 5 -13.14 15.39 -31.53
N PRO A 6 -13.58 16.57 -31.03
CA PRO A 6 -12.70 17.44 -30.28
C PRO A 6 -12.20 16.66 -29.07
N SER A 7 -10.92 16.30 -29.03
CA SER A 7 -10.32 15.78 -27.82
C SER A 7 -10.02 16.97 -26.91
N THR A 8 -10.95 17.26 -26.01
CA THR A 8 -10.63 18.15 -24.90
C THR A 8 -9.58 17.45 -24.07
N ARG A 9 -8.33 17.93 -24.13
CA ARG A 9 -7.27 17.46 -23.25
C ARG A 9 -7.68 17.82 -21.82
N ILE A 10 -7.96 16.81 -21.00
CA ILE A 10 -8.28 16.97 -19.58
C ILE A 10 -7.03 16.61 -18.80
N GLY A 11 -6.62 17.43 -17.84
CA GLY A 11 -5.48 17.11 -16.97
C GLY A 11 -5.73 15.85 -16.15
N ASN A 12 -4.66 15.14 -15.80
CA ASN A 12 -4.75 14.00 -14.90
C ASN A 12 -5.32 14.47 -13.55
N ARG A 13 -6.10 13.60 -12.91
CA ARG A 13 -6.63 13.87 -11.57
C ARG A 13 -5.93 13.04 -10.51
N ALA A 14 -5.47 13.69 -9.46
CA ALA A 14 -4.91 13.06 -8.27
C ALA A 14 -5.65 13.54 -7.03
N PHE A 15 -5.94 12.60 -6.12
CA PHE A 15 -6.70 12.87 -4.91
C PHE A 15 -5.89 12.44 -3.69
N ARG A 16 -5.61 13.39 -2.78
CA ARG A 16 -4.96 13.12 -1.50
C ARG A 16 -5.99 12.69 -0.46
N ASN A 17 -5.79 11.52 0.14
CA ASN A 17 -6.57 11.06 1.30
C ASN A 17 -6.25 11.94 2.52
N ARG A 18 -7.28 12.41 3.24
CA ARG A 18 -7.13 13.25 4.44
C ARG A 18 -7.09 12.46 5.76
N GLY A 19 -7.29 11.15 5.71
CA GLY A 19 -7.30 10.26 6.88
C GLY A 19 -8.67 10.13 7.57
N ASP A 20 -9.69 10.83 7.09
CA ASP A 20 -11.06 10.84 7.62
C ASP A 20 -12.09 10.32 6.58
N LEU A 21 -11.62 9.48 5.66
CA LEU A 21 -12.37 8.98 4.49
C LEU A 21 -12.75 10.07 3.47
N THR A 22 -12.25 11.30 3.63
CA THR A 22 -12.38 12.36 2.63
C THR A 22 -11.12 12.50 1.78
N PHE A 23 -11.32 13.08 0.59
CA PHE A 23 -10.27 13.26 -0.41
C PHE A 23 -10.24 14.71 -0.88
N THR A 24 -9.04 15.24 -1.12
CA THR A 24 -8.84 16.58 -1.70
C THR A 24 -8.18 16.44 -3.07
N ASP A 25 -8.66 17.17 -4.07
CA ASP A 25 -8.00 17.26 -5.37
C ASP A 25 -6.62 17.92 -5.17
N ALA A 26 -5.56 17.17 -5.48
CA ALA A 26 -4.17 17.60 -5.38
C ALA A 26 -3.50 17.67 -6.77
N SER A 27 -4.28 17.61 -7.85
CA SER A 27 -3.76 17.46 -9.21
C SER A 27 -2.82 18.60 -9.60
N GLN A 28 -3.18 19.84 -9.29
CA GLN A 28 -2.34 21.01 -9.59
C GLN A 28 -1.13 21.08 -8.64
N ASP A 29 -1.36 20.89 -7.34
CA ASP A 29 -0.31 20.96 -6.31
C ASP A 29 0.78 19.91 -6.48
N TRP A 30 0.42 18.74 -7.03
CA TRP A 30 1.35 17.65 -7.36
C TRP A 30 1.86 17.69 -8.81
N GLY A 31 1.58 18.76 -9.56
CA GLY A 31 2.09 18.95 -10.92
C GLY A 31 1.45 18.06 -12.00
N LEU A 32 0.37 17.35 -11.67
CA LEU A 32 -0.36 16.43 -12.57
C LEU A 32 -1.50 17.12 -13.35
N GLY A 33 -1.77 18.40 -13.07
CA GLY A 33 -2.87 19.14 -13.68
C GLY A 33 -2.67 19.55 -15.15
N SER A 34 -1.52 19.25 -15.75
CA SER A 34 -1.23 19.58 -17.15
C SER A 34 -2.14 18.77 -18.09
N PRO A 35 -2.79 19.41 -19.10
CA PRO A 35 -3.70 18.71 -20.02
C PRO A 35 -2.96 17.70 -20.90
N VAL A 36 -3.12 16.41 -20.60
CA VAL A 36 -2.60 15.31 -21.40
C VAL A 36 -3.64 14.19 -21.46
N ASN A 37 -3.81 13.58 -22.63
CA ASN A 37 -4.69 12.43 -22.75
C ASN A 37 -3.90 11.20 -22.30
N SER A 38 -4.14 10.68 -21.10
CA SER A 38 -3.51 9.46 -20.61
C SER A 38 -4.46 8.26 -20.72
N ASN A 39 -3.89 7.07 -20.95
CA ASN A 39 -4.64 5.81 -21.04
C ASN A 39 -4.33 4.83 -19.89
N GLY A 40 -3.34 5.14 -19.05
CA GLY A 40 -2.98 4.34 -17.89
C GLY A 40 -1.83 4.95 -17.10
N ALA A 41 -1.68 4.50 -15.85
CA ALA A 41 -0.55 4.86 -15.00
C ALA A 41 -0.08 3.65 -14.16
N ALA A 42 1.21 3.62 -13.85
CA ALA A 42 1.85 2.65 -12.96
C ALA A 42 2.72 3.39 -11.95
N TYR A 43 2.96 2.79 -10.79
CA TYR A 43 3.82 3.36 -9.75
C TYR A 43 4.90 2.37 -9.32
N ALA A 44 6.12 2.88 -9.12
CA ALA A 44 7.27 2.12 -8.66
C ALA A 44 8.34 3.10 -8.12
N ASP A 45 9.17 2.64 -7.21
CA ASP A 45 10.38 3.34 -6.74
C ASP A 45 11.47 3.15 -7.82
N LEU A 46 11.62 4.10 -8.75
CA LEU A 46 12.49 3.94 -9.94
C LEU A 46 13.95 4.31 -9.65
N ASP A 47 14.20 5.20 -8.71
CA ASP A 47 15.54 5.66 -8.34
C ASP A 47 16.08 5.03 -7.04
N GLY A 48 15.23 4.33 -6.28
CA GLY A 48 15.60 3.57 -5.10
C GLY A 48 15.65 4.40 -3.82
N ASP A 49 15.00 5.57 -3.78
CA ASP A 49 14.99 6.46 -2.62
C ASP A 49 13.88 6.13 -1.61
N GLY A 50 12.98 5.21 -1.97
CA GLY A 50 11.92 4.72 -1.09
C GLY A 50 10.66 5.58 -1.08
N ASP A 51 10.48 6.42 -2.08
CA ASP A 51 9.16 6.90 -2.47
C ASP A 51 8.73 6.30 -3.83
N LEU A 52 7.44 6.40 -4.15
CA LEU A 52 6.89 5.79 -5.36
C LEU A 52 6.73 6.85 -6.45
N ASP A 53 7.45 6.68 -7.55
CA ASP A 53 7.31 7.46 -8.78
C ASP A 53 6.07 7.05 -9.56
N LEU A 54 5.63 7.93 -10.47
CA LEU A 54 4.49 7.69 -11.35
C LEU A 54 4.92 7.66 -12.82
N VAL A 55 4.62 6.56 -13.51
CA VAL A 55 4.76 6.43 -14.96
C VAL A 55 3.36 6.54 -15.59
N VAL A 56 3.17 7.51 -16.48
CA VAL A 56 1.90 7.77 -17.16
C VAL A 56 2.04 7.48 -18.64
N ASN A 57 1.17 6.62 -19.18
CA ASN A 57 1.11 6.34 -20.60
C ASN A 57 0.18 7.36 -21.28
N ASN A 58 0.75 8.15 -22.17
CA ASN A 58 0.08 9.23 -22.89
C ASN A 58 -0.34 8.76 -24.28
N LEU A 59 -1.50 9.23 -24.75
CA LEU A 59 -2.02 8.93 -26.08
C LEU A 59 -1.33 9.82 -27.11
N ASP A 60 -0.72 9.19 -28.12
CA ASP A 60 0.01 9.86 -29.22
C ASP A 60 1.18 10.76 -28.77
N GLU A 61 1.65 10.57 -27.53
CA GLU A 61 2.76 11.30 -26.92
C GLU A 61 3.66 10.31 -26.15
N PRO A 62 4.95 10.61 -25.91
CA PRO A 62 5.80 9.77 -25.07
C PRO A 62 5.22 9.57 -23.66
N ALA A 63 5.53 8.43 -23.04
CA ALA A 63 5.19 8.20 -21.64
C ALA A 63 5.84 9.27 -20.74
N GLY A 64 5.07 9.79 -19.79
CA GLY A 64 5.56 10.68 -18.74
C GLY A 64 6.12 9.88 -17.58
N ILE A 65 7.23 10.35 -17.02
CA ILE A 65 7.77 9.86 -15.74
C ILE A 65 7.74 11.05 -14.78
N HIS A 66 7.10 10.86 -13.63
CA HIS A 66 7.04 11.83 -12.56
C HIS A 66 7.78 11.27 -11.36
N GLU A 67 8.94 11.86 -11.08
CA GLU A 67 9.73 11.60 -9.87
C GLU A 67 8.98 12.13 -8.65
N ASN A 68 8.79 11.31 -7.63
CA ASN A 68 8.29 11.76 -6.34
C ASN A 68 9.49 12.23 -5.49
N HIS A 69 9.31 13.33 -4.74
CA HIS A 69 10.38 13.96 -3.95
C HIS A 69 10.01 13.99 -2.47
N ALA A 70 9.28 12.99 -2.01
CA ALA A 70 8.84 12.87 -0.62
C ALA A 70 10.03 12.63 0.32
N ASP A 71 11.11 12.00 -0.19
CA ASP A 71 12.41 11.87 0.46
C ASP A 71 12.97 13.23 0.94
N ARG A 72 12.85 14.28 0.10
CA ARG A 72 13.36 15.64 0.37
C ARG A 72 12.58 16.39 1.44
N LEU A 73 11.44 15.86 1.86
CA LEU A 73 10.60 16.44 2.92
C LEU A 73 10.95 15.89 4.31
N GLY A 74 11.97 15.03 4.41
CA GLY A 74 12.30 14.32 5.66
C GLY A 74 11.25 13.29 6.02
N ASN A 75 10.57 12.71 5.01
CA ASN A 75 9.65 11.62 5.23
C ASN A 75 10.42 10.30 5.32
N HIS A 76 9.84 9.35 6.04
CA HIS A 76 10.35 8.01 6.20
C HIS A 76 9.44 7.00 5.49
N HIS A 77 9.99 5.82 5.21
CA HIS A 77 9.24 4.72 4.63
C HIS A 77 9.53 3.39 5.34
N LEU A 78 8.68 2.40 5.10
CA LEU A 78 8.96 1.01 5.43
C LEU A 78 8.49 0.12 4.29
N ARG A 79 9.41 -0.67 3.73
CA ARG A 79 9.07 -1.74 2.79
C ARG A 79 8.95 -3.05 3.54
N VAL A 80 7.90 -3.82 3.28
CA VAL A 80 7.68 -5.12 3.92
C VAL A 80 7.66 -6.21 2.85
N ARG A 81 8.61 -7.14 2.93
CA ARG A 81 8.71 -8.32 2.08
C ARG A 81 8.39 -9.57 2.86
N LEU A 82 7.41 -10.33 2.37
CA LEU A 82 6.93 -11.54 3.04
C LEU A 82 7.59 -12.80 2.46
N ARG A 83 8.14 -13.66 3.33
CA ARG A 83 8.71 -14.97 3.00
C ARG A 83 7.84 -16.09 3.58
N PRO A 84 6.91 -16.67 2.80
CA PRO A 84 6.11 -17.81 3.24
C PRO A 84 6.92 -19.12 3.26
N MET A 85 6.46 -20.09 4.04
CA MET A 85 7.12 -21.38 4.26
C MET A 85 7.10 -22.30 3.03
N ASP A 86 6.03 -22.23 2.24
CA ASP A 86 5.81 -23.08 1.07
C ASP A 86 6.54 -22.58 -0.19
N GLY A 87 7.30 -21.48 -0.08
CA GLY A 87 8.02 -20.85 -1.18
C GLY A 87 7.13 -20.20 -2.23
N ARG A 88 5.81 -20.12 -2.00
CA ARG A 88 4.87 -19.42 -2.89
C ARG A 88 4.88 -17.93 -2.59
N THR A 89 3.95 -17.18 -3.18
CA THR A 89 3.69 -15.80 -2.75
C THR A 89 2.66 -15.83 -1.62
N ALA A 90 2.83 -14.96 -0.61
CA ALA A 90 1.91 -14.86 0.52
C ALA A 90 0.61 -14.09 0.15
N TRP A 91 -0.08 -14.53 -0.91
CA TRP A 91 -1.31 -13.89 -1.39
C TRP A 91 -2.39 -13.83 -0.32
N GLY A 92 -2.93 -12.64 -0.08
CA GLY A 92 -3.92 -12.40 0.96
C GLY A 92 -3.33 -12.22 2.36
N ALA A 93 -2.01 -12.19 2.51
CA ALA A 93 -1.39 -11.81 3.77
C ALA A 93 -1.67 -10.34 4.07
N GLN A 94 -2.05 -10.07 5.30
CA GLN A 94 -2.43 -8.74 5.74
C GLN A 94 -1.28 -8.18 6.59
N VAL A 95 -0.88 -6.95 6.32
CA VAL A 95 0.21 -6.28 7.04
C VAL A 95 -0.32 -4.97 7.62
N THR A 96 -0.15 -4.84 8.93
CA THR A 96 -0.48 -3.65 9.69
C THR A 96 0.80 -3.03 10.22
N VAL A 97 1.02 -1.74 9.94
CA VAL A 97 2.14 -0.94 10.44
C VAL A 97 1.59 0.11 11.39
N ARG A 98 2.12 0.17 12.62
CA ARG A 98 1.73 1.12 13.65
C ARG A 98 2.85 2.08 13.95
N THR A 99 2.54 3.36 13.95
CA THR A 99 3.43 4.46 14.35
C THR A 99 2.71 5.36 15.34
N LYS A 100 3.40 6.38 15.87
CA LYS A 100 2.79 7.39 16.74
C LYS A 100 1.64 8.14 16.06
N SER A 101 1.68 8.29 14.73
CA SER A 101 0.67 9.04 13.97
C SER A 101 -0.53 8.18 13.57
N GLY A 102 -0.47 6.85 13.73
CA GLY A 102 -1.61 5.97 13.52
C GLY A 102 -1.26 4.60 12.98
N GLU A 103 -2.29 3.94 12.41
CA GLU A 103 -2.20 2.60 11.86
C GLU A 103 -2.42 2.64 10.35
N GLN A 104 -1.56 1.94 9.60
CA GLN A 104 -1.71 1.69 8.18
C GLN A 104 -1.88 0.19 7.94
N TYR A 105 -2.76 -0.16 7.02
CA TYR A 105 -3.09 -1.55 6.69
C TYR A 105 -2.98 -1.75 5.18
N GLN A 106 -2.31 -2.83 4.76
CA GLN A 106 -2.30 -3.29 3.38
C GLN A 106 -2.42 -4.81 3.29
N GLU A 107 -3.10 -5.28 2.27
CA GLU A 107 -3.15 -6.70 1.92
C GLU A 107 -2.24 -6.98 0.72
N LEU A 108 -1.42 -8.02 0.82
CA LEU A 108 -0.58 -8.48 -0.29
C LEU A 108 -1.45 -9.14 -1.35
N SER A 109 -1.89 -8.34 -2.32
CA SER A 109 -2.42 -8.78 -3.59
C SER A 109 -1.47 -8.30 -4.70
N PRO A 110 -0.68 -9.18 -5.34
CA PRO A 110 0.24 -8.76 -6.40
C PRO A 110 -0.46 -8.54 -7.74
N VAL A 111 -1.76 -8.84 -7.84
CA VAL A 111 -2.56 -8.57 -9.05
C VAL A 111 -2.86 -7.07 -9.12
N ARG A 112 -2.47 -6.44 -10.23
CA ARG A 112 -2.82 -5.05 -10.55
C ARG A 112 -3.40 -5.02 -11.97
N GLY A 113 -4.72 -4.94 -12.08
CA GLY A 113 -5.42 -4.85 -13.38
C GLY A 113 -5.39 -6.14 -14.20
N TYR A 114 -5.75 -6.04 -15.49
CA TYR A 114 -5.78 -7.16 -16.43
C TYR A 114 -4.34 -7.54 -16.82
N GLN A 115 -3.90 -8.76 -16.45
CA GLN A 115 -2.56 -9.32 -16.74
C GLN A 115 -1.35 -8.60 -16.12
N GLY A 116 -1.53 -7.73 -15.13
CA GLY A 116 -0.43 -7.07 -14.41
C GLY A 116 -0.08 -7.78 -13.09
N CYS A 117 1.21 -7.99 -12.85
CA CYS A 117 1.77 -8.45 -11.58
C CYS A 117 2.84 -7.44 -11.12
N VAL A 118 2.81 -7.04 -9.86
CA VAL A 118 3.83 -6.16 -9.25
C VAL A 118 4.73 -6.93 -8.29
N GLU A 119 5.89 -6.36 -7.97
CA GLU A 119 6.78 -6.90 -6.93
C GLU A 119 5.97 -7.17 -5.64
N PRO A 120 6.08 -8.35 -5.00
CA PRO A 120 5.33 -8.68 -3.79
C PRO A 120 5.94 -8.03 -2.54
N VAL A 121 6.17 -6.72 -2.60
CA VAL A 121 6.67 -5.88 -1.51
C VAL A 121 5.62 -4.81 -1.22
N LEU A 122 5.24 -4.70 0.05
CA LEU A 122 4.29 -3.69 0.50
C LEU A 122 5.05 -2.43 0.90
N HIS A 123 4.60 -1.28 0.42
CA HIS A 123 5.25 0.01 0.66
C HIS A 123 4.41 0.88 1.59
N PHE A 124 4.95 1.28 2.74
CA PHE A 124 4.28 2.16 3.69
C PHE A 124 5.04 3.47 3.80
N GLY A 125 4.42 4.59 3.42
CA GLY A 125 4.96 5.92 3.68
C GLY A 125 4.63 6.33 5.12
N LEU A 126 5.63 6.66 5.92
CA LEU A 126 5.48 6.95 7.35
C LEU A 126 5.37 8.46 7.63
N GLY A 127 5.56 9.31 6.63
CA GLY A 127 5.65 10.76 6.84
C GLY A 127 6.82 11.10 7.75
N SER A 128 6.64 12.03 8.69
CA SER A 128 7.70 12.43 9.64
C SER A 128 7.87 11.47 10.84
N ASP A 129 7.25 10.30 10.81
CA ASP A 129 7.45 9.28 11.83
C ASP A 129 8.75 8.49 11.56
N ASP A 130 9.79 8.83 12.32
CA ASP A 130 11.11 8.18 12.31
C ASP A 130 11.14 6.82 13.05
N ARG A 131 9.99 6.38 13.57
CA ARG A 131 9.88 5.15 14.34
C ARG A 131 8.55 4.44 14.08
N VAL A 132 8.66 3.16 13.76
CA VAL A 132 7.55 2.20 13.78
C VAL A 132 7.48 1.56 15.15
N GLU A 133 6.29 1.45 15.73
CA GLU A 133 6.08 0.80 17.03
C GLU A 133 5.95 -0.71 16.87
N GLU A 134 5.13 -1.14 15.90
CA GLU A 134 4.81 -2.53 15.65
C GLU A 134 4.49 -2.78 14.17
N VAL A 135 4.95 -3.93 13.65
CA VAL A 135 4.48 -4.52 12.40
C VAL A 135 3.81 -5.85 12.72
N ILE A 136 2.58 -6.01 12.28
CA ILE A 136 1.79 -7.23 12.42
C ILE A 136 1.60 -7.82 11.02
N VAL A 137 1.88 -9.11 10.86
CA VAL A 137 1.60 -9.85 9.63
C VAL A 137 0.67 -10.99 9.97
N ASP A 138 -0.54 -10.96 9.41
CA ASP A 138 -1.50 -12.06 9.46
C ASP A 138 -1.37 -12.89 8.18
N TRP A 139 -0.92 -14.14 8.34
CA TRP A 139 -0.61 -15.04 7.24
C TRP A 139 -1.83 -15.86 6.81
N PRO A 140 -2.08 -16.01 5.50
CA PRO A 140 -3.20 -16.78 4.96
C PRO A 140 -2.86 -18.28 4.96
N GLY A 141 -3.81 -19.14 5.35
CA GLY A 141 -3.61 -20.60 5.36
C GLY A 141 -4.81 -21.41 5.89
N ARG A 142 -4.93 -22.68 5.48
CA ARG A 142 -5.89 -23.64 6.07
C ARG A 142 -5.25 -24.30 7.29
N GLY A 143 -5.75 -23.96 8.48
CA GLY A 143 -5.35 -24.56 9.75
C GLY A 143 -4.36 -23.67 10.51
N ALA A 144 -4.84 -23.06 11.59
CA ALA A 144 -4.17 -22.04 12.41
C ALA A 144 -3.63 -20.86 11.58
N LEU A 145 -4.49 -19.86 11.36
CA LEU A 145 -4.07 -18.50 10.98
C LEU A 145 -2.85 -18.13 11.82
N GLY A 146 -1.73 -17.77 11.20
CA GLY A 146 -0.51 -17.45 11.95
C GLY A 146 -0.33 -15.95 11.99
N THR A 147 0.06 -15.39 13.13
CA THR A 147 0.40 -13.96 13.23
C THR A 147 1.88 -13.83 13.57
N THR A 148 2.60 -12.96 12.85
CA THR A 148 3.94 -12.51 13.23
C THR A 148 3.83 -11.08 13.75
N ARG A 149 4.47 -10.80 14.89
CA ARG A 149 4.57 -9.44 15.44
C ARG A 149 6.04 -9.06 15.60
N LEU A 150 6.40 -7.89 15.09
CA LEU A 150 7.74 -7.33 15.17
C LEU A 150 7.63 -5.97 15.84
N THR A 151 8.42 -5.74 16.88
CA THR A 151 8.42 -4.46 17.61
C THR A 151 9.61 -3.62 17.18
N SER A 152 9.38 -2.31 17.03
CA SER A 152 10.41 -1.33 16.67
C SER A 152 11.32 -1.70 15.47
N PRO A 153 10.77 -2.13 14.31
CA PRO A 153 11.60 -2.32 13.12
C PRO A 153 12.19 -0.98 12.64
N THR A 154 13.38 -1.06 12.05
CA THR A 154 14.09 0.11 11.50
C THR A 154 13.34 0.70 10.31
N VAL A 155 13.11 2.01 10.32
CA VAL A 155 12.56 2.77 9.17
C VAL A 155 13.59 2.88 8.05
N ASP A 156 13.14 3.28 6.86
CA ASP A 156 13.95 3.47 5.66
C ASP A 156 14.70 2.20 5.24
N THR A 157 14.05 1.06 5.47
CA THR A 157 14.58 -0.26 5.13
C THR A 157 13.52 -1.16 4.51
N THR A 158 13.99 -2.25 3.91
CA THR A 158 13.15 -3.40 3.57
C THR A 158 13.17 -4.42 4.70
N LEU A 159 12.08 -4.48 5.46
CA LEU A 159 11.83 -5.49 6.47
C LEU A 159 11.42 -6.81 5.81
N VAL A 160 12.20 -7.87 6.04
CA VAL A 160 11.85 -9.23 5.59
C VAL A 160 11.19 -9.99 6.74
N VAL A 161 9.94 -10.38 6.56
CA VAL A 161 9.17 -11.14 7.56
C VAL A 161 9.01 -12.59 7.11
N ASP A 162 9.43 -13.53 7.96
CA ASP A 162 9.39 -14.97 7.65
C ASP A 162 8.20 -15.63 8.35
N GLN A 163 7.37 -16.36 7.59
CA GLN A 163 6.21 -17.07 8.13
C GLN A 163 6.58 -18.12 9.19
N ARG A 164 7.82 -18.65 9.20
CA ARG A 164 8.30 -19.56 10.26
C ARG A 164 8.31 -18.93 11.66
N SER A 165 8.29 -17.60 11.73
CA SER A 165 8.18 -16.86 12.99
C SER A 165 6.73 -16.61 13.43
N ALA A 166 5.75 -17.02 12.62
CA ALA A 166 4.34 -16.88 12.95
C ALA A 166 3.99 -17.77 14.13
N VAL A 167 3.27 -17.20 15.09
CA VAL A 167 2.64 -17.96 16.16
C VAL A 167 1.21 -18.31 15.74
N PRO A 168 0.70 -19.51 16.07
CA PRO A 168 -0.70 -19.85 15.84
C PRO A 168 -1.63 -18.81 16.47
N TYR A 169 -2.60 -18.34 15.70
CA TYR A 169 -3.66 -17.47 16.17
C TYR A 169 -4.38 -18.17 17.31
N THR A 170 -4.34 -17.54 18.48
CA THR A 170 -5.16 -17.93 19.61
C THR A 170 -6.47 -17.17 19.45
N ALA A 171 -7.57 -17.89 19.20
CA ALA A 171 -8.88 -17.24 19.13
C ALA A 171 -9.11 -16.41 20.41
N PRO A 172 -9.68 -15.20 20.29
CA PRO A 172 -10.11 -14.45 21.46
C PRO A 172 -11.00 -15.36 22.31
N PRO A 173 -10.95 -15.26 23.64
CA PRO A 173 -11.93 -15.95 24.45
C PRO A 173 -13.33 -15.60 23.92
N PRO A 174 -14.25 -16.57 23.84
CA PRO A 174 -15.60 -16.29 23.39
C PRO A 174 -16.16 -15.12 24.22
N PRO A 175 -16.99 -14.24 23.61
CA PRO A 175 -17.61 -13.17 24.36
C PRO A 175 -18.31 -13.75 25.60
N PRO A 176 -18.29 -13.05 26.74
CA PRO A 176 -18.97 -13.51 27.93
C PRO A 176 -20.43 -13.85 27.60
N PRO A 177 -21.01 -14.91 28.22
CA PRO A 177 -22.38 -15.29 27.95
C PRO A 177 -23.32 -14.08 28.14
N PRO A 178 -24.36 -13.93 27.30
CA PRO A 178 -25.29 -12.82 27.41
C PRO A 178 -25.93 -12.80 28.81
N LEU A 179 -26.06 -11.59 29.38
CA LEU A 179 -26.62 -11.37 30.72
C LEU A 179 -28.09 -11.76 30.83
N PHE A 180 -28.81 -11.77 29.71
CA PHE A 180 -30.22 -12.11 29.63
C PHE A 180 -30.42 -13.39 28.82
N ARG A 181 -31.39 -14.18 29.27
CA ARG A 181 -31.88 -15.38 28.58
C ARG A 181 -33.40 -15.30 28.58
N ASP A 182 -34.02 -15.73 27.49
CA ASP A 182 -35.47 -15.82 27.40
C ASP A 182 -35.98 -16.82 28.44
N THR A 183 -37.09 -16.48 29.08
CA THR A 183 -37.83 -17.37 29.97
C THR A 183 -39.15 -17.70 29.28
N ASP A 184 -39.36 -18.98 28.96
CA ASP A 184 -40.66 -19.54 28.55
C ASP A 184 -41.70 -19.41 29.67
#